data_AF-A0A0Q8ZWU2-F1
#
_entry.id   AF-A0A0Q8ZWU2-F1
#
_cell.length_a   1.000
_cell.length_b   1.000
_cell.length_c   1.000
_cell.angle_alpha   90.00
_cell.angle_beta   90.00
_cell.angle_gamma   90.00
#
_symmetry.space_group_name_H-M   'P 1'
#
loop_
_entity.id
_entity.type
_entity.pdbx_description
1 polymer ?
#
loop_
_entity_poly.entity_id
_entity_poly.type
_entity_poly.pdbx_seq_one_letter_code
_entity_poly.pdbx_strand_id
1 'polypeptide(L)'
;MESGAALFLKSVTEICPNVTENELHQFASKLTILELNKKEYFQQFGKVQKNIGFVATGLVRSSFIDNDGNEITVGFYAEGDYATHYPAFITQQPSKYSIQCLEPTTMVCLSYDDIQWIYENLPNFERYGRLVAEEILKRQQARIESFIFQTAEERYLHFIKQHSGLFNRVSISHLCSFLGIERQTLTRIRQKLAHQ
;
A
#
# COMPACT_ATOMS: atom_id res chain seq x y z
N MET A 1 20.52 11.22 -3.45
CA MET A 1 19.33 10.43 -3.12
C MET A 1 19.13 10.59 -1.63
N GLU A 2 18.06 11.24 -1.19
CA GLU A 2 17.66 11.17 0.21
C GLU A 2 17.52 9.69 0.58
N SER A 3 18.02 9.27 1.75
CA SER A 3 17.81 7.91 2.21
C SER A 3 16.30 7.66 2.31
N GLY A 4 15.82 6.46 1.98
CA GLY A 4 14.38 6.15 2.08
C GLY A 4 13.82 6.46 3.47
N ALA A 5 14.67 6.32 4.51
CA ALA A 5 14.36 6.73 5.88
C ALA A 5 14.08 8.23 6.00
N ALA A 6 14.82 9.11 5.33
CA ALA A 6 14.56 10.56 5.36
C ALA A 6 13.19 10.92 4.78
N LEU A 7 12.81 10.30 3.66
CA LEU A 7 11.47 10.45 3.08
C LEU A 7 10.38 10.00 4.05
N PHE A 8 10.62 8.88 4.73
CA PHE A 8 9.66 8.37 5.71
C PHE A 8 9.53 9.30 6.93
N LEU A 9 10.65 9.74 7.51
CA LEU A 9 10.65 10.68 8.64
C LEU A 9 9.99 12.01 8.29
N LYS A 10 10.20 12.52 7.07
CA LYS A 10 9.49 13.70 6.58
C LYS A 10 7.97 13.46 6.56
N SER A 11 7.51 12.32 6.04
CA SER A 11 6.08 11.97 6.04
C SER A 11 5.49 11.89 7.46
N VAL A 12 6.26 11.41 8.45
CA VAL A 12 5.86 11.37 9.85
C VAL A 12 5.58 12.78 10.36
N THR A 13 6.50 13.72 10.12
CA THR A 13 6.35 15.12 10.56
C THR A 13 5.21 15.85 9.85
N GLU A 14 4.90 15.51 8.61
CA GLU A 14 3.77 16.07 7.87
C GLU A 14 2.42 15.56 8.43
N ILE A 15 2.34 14.27 8.79
CA ILE A 15 1.13 13.65 9.35
C ILE A 15 0.92 14.08 10.80
N CYS A 16 1.99 14.15 11.60
CA CYS A 16 1.92 14.49 13.02
C CYS A 16 2.99 15.53 13.39
N PRO A 17 2.71 16.83 13.17
CA PRO A 17 3.68 17.91 13.40
C PRO A 17 4.16 18.08 14.85
N ASN A 18 3.45 17.48 15.81
CA ASN A 18 3.78 17.59 17.24
C ASN A 18 4.83 16.59 17.72
N VAL A 19 5.31 15.68 16.85
CA VAL A 19 6.39 14.75 17.19
C VAL A 19 7.65 15.54 17.53
N THR A 20 8.21 15.30 18.71
CA THR A 20 9.44 15.97 19.16
C THR A 20 10.68 15.42 18.46
N GLU A 21 11.76 16.19 18.41
CA GLU A 21 13.04 15.71 17.83
C GLU A 21 13.57 14.44 18.52
N ASN A 22 13.43 14.35 19.85
CA ASN A 22 13.84 13.17 20.60
C ASN A 22 13.00 11.93 20.24
N GLU A 23 11.67 12.07 20.16
CA GLU A 23 10.82 10.96 19.72
C GLU A 23 11.14 10.56 18.28
N LEU A 24 11.36 11.52 17.38
CA LEU A 24 11.72 11.26 16.00
C LEU A 24 13.05 10.50 15.89
N HIS A 25 14.05 10.86 16.69
CA HIS A 25 15.34 10.16 16.74
C HIS A 25 15.18 8.72 17.25
N GLN A 26 14.41 8.52 18.32
CA GLN A 26 14.14 7.18 18.85
C GLN A 26 13.36 6.33 17.84
N PHE A 27 12.34 6.89 17.19
CA PHE A 27 11.62 6.24 16.11
C PHE A 27 12.53 5.86 14.94
N ALA A 28 13.37 6.79 14.48
CA ALA A 28 14.31 6.56 13.38
C ALA A 28 15.25 5.38 13.68
N SER A 29 15.66 5.19 14.93
CA SER A 29 16.52 4.08 15.35
C SER A 29 15.86 2.69 15.24
N LYS A 30 14.52 2.64 15.11
CA LYS A 30 13.73 1.40 14.94
C LYS A 30 13.47 1.05 13.48
N LEU A 31 13.84 1.93 12.55
CA LEU A 31 13.59 1.72 11.14
C LEU A 31 14.60 0.74 10.55
N THR A 32 14.09 -0.17 9.72
CA THR A 32 14.93 -1.05 8.90
C THR A 32 14.69 -0.75 7.43
N ILE A 33 15.72 -0.91 6.60
CA ILE A 33 15.61 -0.73 5.14
C ILE A 33 15.65 -2.12 4.51
N LEU A 34 14.69 -2.38 3.64
CA LEU A 34 14.61 -3.61 2.87
C LEU A 34 14.57 -3.28 1.38
N GLU A 35 15.56 -3.77 0.64
CA GLU A 35 15.62 -3.66 -0.81
C GLU A 35 15.12 -4.96 -1.44
N LEU A 36 14.17 -4.84 -2.36
CA LEU A 36 13.54 -5.97 -3.03
C LEU A 36 13.60 -5.80 -4.54
N ASN A 37 13.95 -6.88 -5.21
CA ASN A 37 13.93 -6.94 -6.67
C ASN A 37 12.50 -7.08 -7.19
N LYS A 38 12.32 -6.76 -8.46
CA LYS A 38 11.07 -7.04 -9.18
C LYS A 38 10.68 -8.52 -9.02
N LYS A 39 9.40 -8.78 -8.76
CA LYS A 39 8.76 -10.09 -8.46
C LYS A 39 9.05 -10.66 -7.08
N GLU A 40 9.95 -10.10 -6.30
CA GLU A 40 10.10 -10.49 -4.89
C GLU A 40 8.88 -10.07 -4.08
N TYR A 41 8.71 -10.70 -2.92
CA TYR A 41 7.56 -10.51 -2.06
C TYR A 41 7.97 -9.83 -0.76
N PHE A 42 7.35 -8.70 -0.47
CA PHE A 42 7.39 -8.11 0.86
C PHE A 42 6.57 -8.94 1.86
N GLN A 43 5.43 -9.47 1.40
CA GLN A 43 4.56 -10.35 2.17
C GLN A 43 4.09 -11.50 1.28
N GLN A 44 4.05 -12.72 1.81
CA GLN A 44 3.52 -13.89 1.11
C GLN A 44 2.22 -14.38 1.75
N PHE A 45 1.32 -14.92 0.93
CA PHE A 45 0.12 -15.60 1.40
C PHE A 45 0.43 -16.64 2.48
N GLY A 46 -0.41 -16.70 3.51
CA GLY A 46 -0.32 -17.67 4.60
C GLY A 46 0.78 -17.39 5.62
N LYS A 47 1.65 -16.41 5.39
CA LYS A 47 2.66 -16.00 6.38
C LYS A 47 2.12 -14.92 7.30
N VAL A 48 2.56 -14.94 8.57
CA VAL A 48 2.28 -13.84 9.50
C VAL A 48 3.08 -12.61 9.06
N GLN A 49 2.40 -11.47 8.89
CA GLN A 49 3.06 -10.22 8.54
C GLN A 49 3.75 -9.64 9.78
N LYS A 50 5.08 -9.60 9.77
CA LYS A 50 5.90 -9.11 10.89
C LYS A 50 6.27 -7.63 10.80
N ASN A 51 6.21 -7.06 9.60
CA ASN A 51 6.57 -5.68 9.37
C ASN A 51 5.46 -4.93 8.62
N ILE A 52 5.24 -3.67 8.98
CA ILE A 52 4.61 -2.70 8.07
C ILE A 52 5.70 -2.10 7.20
N GLY A 53 5.40 -1.81 5.93
CA GLY A 53 6.37 -1.24 5.01
C GLY A 53 5.87 0.06 4.40
N PHE A 54 6.68 1.11 4.49
CA PHE A 54 6.53 2.34 3.72
C PHE A 54 7.34 2.23 2.43
N VAL A 55 6.71 2.48 1.29
CA VAL A 55 7.37 2.42 -0.02
C VAL A 55 8.15 3.72 -0.22
N ALA A 56 9.47 3.68 -0.06
CA ALA A 56 10.33 4.84 -0.32
C ALA A 56 10.55 5.06 -1.81
N THR A 57 10.76 3.98 -2.55
CA THR A 57 10.89 3.95 -4.02
C THR A 57 10.26 2.66 -4.56
N GLY A 58 9.71 2.71 -5.76
CA GLY A 58 9.16 1.54 -6.44
C GLY A 58 7.66 1.41 -6.34
N LEU A 59 7.15 0.23 -6.70
CA LEU A 59 5.73 -0.06 -6.78
C LEU A 59 5.47 -1.50 -6.36
N VAL A 60 4.55 -1.68 -5.43
CA VAL A 60 4.11 -3.01 -4.99
C VAL A 60 2.61 -3.22 -5.25
N ARG A 61 2.23 -4.47 -5.45
CA ARG A 61 0.86 -4.93 -5.66
C ARG A 61 0.45 -5.85 -4.53
N SER A 62 -0.70 -5.56 -3.89
CA SER A 62 -1.36 -6.54 -3.03
C SER A 62 -2.35 -7.38 -3.82
N SER A 63 -2.36 -8.69 -3.56
CA SER A 63 -3.27 -9.64 -4.18
C SER A 63 -3.67 -10.76 -3.23
N PHE A 64 -4.81 -11.40 -3.49
CA PHE A 64 -5.22 -12.65 -2.84
C PHE A 64 -5.57 -13.70 -3.90
N ILE A 65 -5.65 -14.96 -3.49
CA ILE A 65 -6.10 -16.06 -4.34
C ILE A 65 -7.58 -16.33 -4.04
N ASP A 66 -8.43 -16.27 -5.06
CA ASP A 66 -9.85 -16.61 -4.93
C ASP A 66 -10.10 -18.13 -4.90
N ASN A 67 -11.37 -18.53 -4.79
CA ASN A 67 -11.75 -19.95 -4.71
C ASN A 67 -11.44 -20.74 -6.00
N ASP A 68 -11.31 -20.05 -7.13
CA ASP A 68 -11.01 -20.65 -8.43
C ASP A 68 -9.50 -20.68 -8.71
N GLY A 69 -8.67 -20.22 -7.76
CA GLY A 69 -7.23 -20.17 -7.89
C GLY A 69 -6.70 -18.94 -8.64
N ASN A 70 -7.55 -17.95 -8.94
CA ASN A 70 -7.14 -16.74 -9.63
C ASN A 70 -6.51 -15.74 -8.66
N GLU A 71 -5.50 -15.02 -9.15
CA GLU A 71 -4.90 -13.93 -8.40
C GLU A 71 -5.68 -12.62 -8.60
N ILE A 72 -6.38 -12.20 -7.55
CA ILE A 72 -7.19 -10.99 -7.52
C ILE A 72 -6.40 -9.85 -6.89
N THR A 73 -6.29 -8.73 -7.62
CA THR A 73 -5.54 -7.56 -7.18
C THR A 73 -6.40 -6.69 -6.25
N VAL A 74 -5.89 -6.45 -5.04
CA VAL A 74 -6.54 -5.64 -4.02
C VAL A 74 -6.14 -4.17 -4.18
N GLY A 75 -4.87 -3.90 -4.42
CA GLY A 75 -4.35 -2.54 -4.52
C GLY A 75 -2.93 -2.45 -5.07
N PHE A 76 -2.56 -1.22 -5.42
CA PHE A 76 -1.21 -0.82 -5.81
C PHE A 76 -0.74 0.25 -4.84
N TYR A 77 0.53 0.17 -4.41
CA TYR A 77 1.12 1.10 -3.46
C TYR A 77 2.46 1.57 -4.02
N ALA A 78 2.57 2.87 -4.19
CA ALA A 78 3.72 3.53 -4.79
C ALA A 78 4.47 4.35 -3.74
N GLU A 79 5.40 5.17 -4.18
CA GLU A 79 6.19 6.03 -3.31
C GLU A 79 5.31 6.88 -2.38
N GLY A 80 5.58 6.82 -1.08
CA GLY A 80 4.79 7.52 -0.06
C GLY A 80 3.65 6.69 0.55
N ASP A 81 3.36 5.49 0.03
CA ASP A 81 2.30 4.64 0.54
C ASP A 81 2.80 3.60 1.56
N TYR A 82 1.87 3.16 2.43
CA TYR A 82 2.06 1.99 3.29
C TYR A 82 1.54 0.74 2.59
N ALA A 83 2.42 -0.24 2.41
CA ALA A 83 2.07 -1.57 1.92
C ALA A 83 1.86 -2.52 3.11
N THR A 84 0.62 -2.94 3.33
CA THR A 84 0.26 -3.82 4.46
C THR A 84 -1.08 -4.51 4.24
N HIS A 85 -1.21 -5.73 4.77
CA HIS A 85 -2.52 -6.29 5.10
C HIS A 85 -2.81 -5.98 6.57
N TYR A 86 -3.22 -4.74 6.82
CA TYR A 86 -3.27 -4.16 8.16
C TYR A 86 -4.05 -4.99 9.19
N PRO A 87 -5.22 -5.57 8.89
CA PRO A 87 -5.93 -6.44 9.83
C PRO A 87 -5.11 -7.65 10.29
N ALA A 88 -4.41 -8.32 9.38
CA ALA A 88 -3.55 -9.46 9.73
C ALA A 88 -2.30 -9.01 10.51
N PHE A 89 -1.74 -7.85 10.17
CA PHE A 89 -0.61 -7.26 10.88
C PHE A 89 -0.94 -6.97 12.35
N ILE A 90 -2.05 -6.28 12.64
CA ILE A 90 -2.35 -5.91 14.04
C ILE A 90 -2.85 -7.09 14.88
N THR A 91 -3.45 -8.10 14.26
CA THR A 91 -3.90 -9.34 14.94
C THR A 91 -2.83 -10.42 14.99
N GLN A 92 -1.68 -10.17 14.34
CA GLN A 92 -0.57 -11.12 14.18
C GLN A 92 -1.02 -12.49 13.64
N GLN A 93 -2.01 -12.48 12.73
CA GLN A 93 -2.53 -13.68 12.06
C GLN A 93 -1.91 -13.88 10.68
N PRO A 94 -1.95 -15.11 10.13
CA PRO A 94 -1.57 -15.38 8.75
C PRO A 94 -2.31 -14.45 7.76
N SER A 95 -1.54 -13.77 6.91
CA SER A 95 -2.11 -12.89 5.90
C SER A 95 -2.75 -13.69 4.76
N LYS A 96 -3.94 -13.28 4.34
CA LYS A 96 -4.57 -13.76 3.10
C LYS A 96 -4.00 -13.08 1.85
N TYR A 97 -3.16 -12.06 2.02
CA TYR A 97 -2.61 -11.28 0.92
C TYR A 97 -1.14 -11.62 0.69
N SER A 98 -0.76 -11.61 -0.58
CA SER A 98 0.62 -11.43 -1.01
C SER A 98 0.85 -9.97 -1.38
N ILE A 99 2.03 -9.43 -1.07
CA ILE A 99 2.48 -8.10 -1.50
C ILE A 99 3.75 -8.30 -2.31
N GLN A 100 3.65 -8.10 -3.61
CA GLN A 100 4.72 -8.37 -4.58
C GLN A 100 5.23 -7.09 -5.23
N CYS A 101 6.55 -6.98 -5.39
CA CYS A 101 7.20 -5.89 -6.10
C CYS A 101 6.95 -5.99 -7.62
N LEU A 102 6.41 -4.93 -8.21
CA LEU A 102 6.23 -4.81 -9.67
C LEU A 102 7.48 -4.27 -10.38
N GLU A 103 8.39 -3.68 -9.62
CA GLU A 103 9.67 -3.10 -10.01
C GLU A 103 10.63 -3.11 -8.80
N PRO A 104 11.95 -2.83 -8.96
CA PRO A 104 12.85 -2.70 -7.82
C PRO A 104 12.28 -1.72 -6.80
N THR A 105 12.23 -2.13 -5.53
CA THR A 105 11.50 -1.43 -4.47
C THR A 105 12.38 -1.30 -3.24
N THR A 106 12.44 -0.10 -2.67
CA THR A 106 13.02 0.12 -1.34
C THR A 106 11.90 0.37 -0.35
N MET A 107 11.81 -0.49 0.65
CA MET A 107 10.86 -0.40 1.76
C MET A 107 11.57 0.13 3.00
N VAL A 108 10.92 1.06 3.71
CA VAL A 108 11.26 1.39 5.09
C VAL A 108 10.30 0.65 6.00
N CYS A 109 10.84 -0.22 6.83
CA CYS A 109 10.08 -1.21 7.58
C CYS A 109 10.12 -0.94 9.08
N LEU A 110 8.99 -1.22 9.72
CA LEU A 110 8.82 -1.25 11.17
C LEU A 110 8.22 -2.59 11.57
N SER A 111 8.84 -3.25 12.53
CA SER A 111 8.32 -4.50 13.07
C SER A 111 7.09 -4.27 13.96
N TYR A 112 6.25 -5.28 14.09
CA TYR A 112 5.12 -5.24 15.03
C TYR A 112 5.58 -4.91 16.46
N ASP A 113 6.65 -5.57 16.92
CA ASP A 113 7.19 -5.42 18.27
C ASP A 113 7.75 -4.00 18.48
N ASP A 114 8.45 -3.45 17.49
CA ASP A 114 8.93 -2.07 17.56
C ASP A 114 7.78 -1.06 17.57
N ILE A 115 6.69 -1.31 16.82
CA ILE A 115 5.49 -0.46 16.87
C ILE A 115 4.84 -0.49 18.26
N GLN A 116 4.73 -1.66 18.88
CA GLN A 116 4.18 -1.73 20.25
C GLN A 116 5.07 -0.95 21.22
N TRP A 117 6.39 -1.14 21.14
CA TRP A 117 7.34 -0.38 21.95
C TRP A 117 7.24 1.14 21.70
N ILE A 118 7.11 1.56 20.44
CA ILE A 118 6.95 2.97 20.05
C ILE A 118 5.69 3.56 20.68
N TYR A 119 4.55 2.88 20.62
CA TYR A 119 3.32 3.38 21.21
C TYR A 119 3.37 3.46 22.73
N GLU A 120 4.07 2.54 23.39
CA GLU A 120 4.25 2.56 24.84
C GLU A 120 5.18 3.69 25.32
N ASN A 121 6.17 4.08 24.51
CA ASN A 121 7.26 4.97 24.96
C ASN A 121 7.22 6.37 24.32
N LEU A 122 6.58 6.55 23.17
CA LEU A 122 6.56 7.80 22.40
C LEU A 122 5.10 8.29 22.24
N PRO A 123 4.58 9.14 23.15
CA PRO A 123 3.16 9.50 23.18
C PRO A 123 2.62 10.13 21.88
N ASN A 124 3.42 10.93 21.17
CA ASN A 124 2.97 11.52 19.90
C ASN A 124 2.82 10.46 18.80
N PHE A 125 3.47 9.29 18.94
CA PHE A 125 3.37 8.22 17.96
C PHE A 125 2.07 7.41 18.07
N GLU A 126 1.35 7.42 19.20
CA GLU A 126 -0.02 6.90 19.23
C GLU A 126 -0.94 7.71 18.32
N ARG A 127 -0.79 9.05 18.34
CA ARG A 127 -1.52 9.95 17.44
C ARG A 127 -1.15 9.70 15.99
N TYR A 128 0.15 9.64 15.68
CA TYR A 128 0.62 9.33 14.33
C TYR A 128 0.09 7.97 13.84
N GLY A 129 0.21 6.93 14.67
CA GLY A 129 -0.29 5.59 14.38
C GLY A 129 -1.78 5.55 14.10
N ARG A 130 -2.59 6.24 14.91
CA ARG A 130 -4.04 6.42 14.67
C ARG A 130 -4.30 7.09 13.33
N LEU A 131 -3.61 8.18 12.99
CA LEU A 131 -3.79 8.89 11.72
C LEU A 131 -3.42 8.01 10.51
N VAL A 132 -2.35 7.21 10.61
CA VAL A 132 -1.99 6.22 9.59
C VAL A 132 -3.09 5.16 9.45
N ALA A 133 -3.62 4.63 10.57
CA ALA A 133 -4.70 3.65 10.55
C ALA A 133 -6.00 4.21 9.95
N GLU A 134 -6.35 5.46 10.26
CA GLU A 134 -7.50 6.17 9.68
C GLU A 134 -7.35 6.33 8.16
N GLU A 135 -6.16 6.68 7.66
CA GLU A 135 -5.91 6.79 6.22
C GLU A 135 -5.99 5.42 5.52
N ILE A 136 -5.45 4.36 6.14
CA ILE A 136 -5.60 2.98 5.65
C ILE A 136 -7.09 2.58 5.61
N LEU A 137 -7.87 2.93 6.62
CA LEU A 137 -9.31 2.65 6.67
C LEU A 137 -10.06 3.43 5.59
N LYS A 138 -9.80 4.73 5.41
CA LYS A 138 -10.39 5.55 4.36
C LYS A 138 -10.16 4.96 2.97
N ARG A 139 -8.93 4.52 2.68
CA ARG A 139 -8.58 3.89 1.39
C ARG A 139 -9.33 2.58 1.17
N GLN A 140 -9.43 1.73 2.20
CA GLN A 140 -10.21 0.49 2.12
C GLN A 140 -11.71 0.75 1.96
N GLN A 141 -12.26 1.74 2.65
CA GLN A 141 -13.66 2.13 2.54
C GLN A 141 -13.97 2.68 1.14
N ALA A 142 -13.15 3.60 0.63
CA ALA A 142 -13.29 4.14 -0.73
C ALA A 142 -13.24 3.02 -1.80
N ARG A 143 -12.44 1.98 -1.56
CA ARG A 143 -12.38 0.80 -2.41
C ARG A 143 -13.69 -0.01 -2.39
N ILE A 144 -14.28 -0.21 -1.22
CA ILE A 144 -15.58 -0.88 -1.08
C ILE A 144 -16.67 -0.08 -1.80
N GLU A 145 -16.75 1.22 -1.52
CA GLU A 145 -17.73 2.14 -2.12
C GLU A 145 -17.59 2.22 -3.64
N SER A 146 -16.36 2.21 -4.16
CA SER A 146 -16.09 2.14 -5.59
C SER A 146 -16.74 0.91 -6.25
N PHE A 147 -16.75 -0.25 -5.59
CA PHE A 147 -17.37 -1.45 -6.14
C PHE A 147 -18.90 -1.46 -6.01
N ILE A 148 -19.45 -0.79 -5.00
CA ILE A 148 -20.89 -0.74 -4.75
C ILE A 148 -21.56 0.33 -5.63
N PHE A 149 -20.97 1.53 -5.72
CA PHE A 149 -21.62 2.70 -6.28
C PHE A 149 -21.18 3.04 -7.71
N GLN A 150 -20.01 2.57 -8.14
CA GLN A 150 -19.45 2.98 -9.44
C GLN A 150 -19.55 1.87 -10.48
N THR A 151 -19.85 2.26 -11.71
CA THR A 151 -19.70 1.44 -12.90
C THR A 151 -18.23 1.13 -13.20
N ALA A 152 -17.98 0.11 -14.02
CA ALA A 152 -16.64 -0.22 -14.51
C ALA A 152 -15.92 0.96 -15.18
N GLU A 153 -16.65 1.76 -15.94
CA GLU A 153 -16.12 2.94 -16.64
C GLU A 153 -15.70 4.02 -15.64
N GLU A 154 -16.54 4.30 -14.64
CA GLU A 154 -16.22 5.25 -13.57
C GLU A 154 -15.02 4.79 -12.74
N ARG A 155 -14.92 3.50 -12.41
CA ARG A 155 -13.74 2.94 -11.71
C ARG A 155 -12.46 3.13 -12.54
N TYR A 156 -12.54 2.88 -13.84
CA TYR A 156 -11.40 3.08 -14.75
C TYR A 156 -10.99 4.55 -14.81
N LEU A 157 -11.95 5.46 -15.00
CA LEU A 157 -11.73 6.91 -15.04
C LEU A 157 -11.16 7.44 -13.72
N HIS A 158 -11.64 6.91 -12.60
CA HIS A 158 -11.11 7.24 -11.28
C HIS A 158 -9.65 6.78 -11.14
N PHE A 159 -9.33 5.56 -11.57
CA PHE A 159 -7.97 5.04 -11.51
C PHE A 159 -6.99 5.89 -12.32
N ILE A 160 -7.31 6.23 -13.57
CA ILE A 160 -6.41 7.05 -14.40
C ILE A 160 -6.24 8.47 -13.85
N LYS A 161 -7.27 9.02 -13.19
CA LYS A 161 -7.21 10.36 -12.57
C LYS A 161 -6.34 10.35 -11.31
N GLN A 162 -6.51 9.36 -10.43
CA GLN A 162 -5.77 9.27 -9.17
C GLN A 162 -4.34 8.74 -9.36
N HIS A 163 -4.10 7.96 -10.41
CA HIS A 163 -2.86 7.21 -10.58
C HIS A 163 -2.26 7.41 -11.97
N SER A 164 -2.21 8.66 -12.44
CA SER A 164 -1.61 9.01 -13.74
C SER A 164 -0.17 8.46 -13.89
N GLY A 165 0.59 8.43 -12.79
CA GLY A 165 1.94 7.84 -12.74
C GLY A 165 1.99 6.31 -12.72
N LEU A 166 0.91 5.60 -12.37
CA LEU A 166 0.90 4.12 -12.29
C LEU A 166 0.47 3.45 -13.58
N PHE A 167 -0.28 4.15 -14.44
CA PHE A 167 -0.87 3.55 -15.64
C PHE A 167 0.16 2.81 -16.51
N ASN A 168 1.37 3.37 -16.65
CA ASN A 168 2.45 2.77 -17.42
C ASN A 168 3.33 1.78 -16.63
N ARG A 169 3.16 1.70 -15.30
CA ARG A 169 3.93 0.81 -14.39
C ARG A 169 3.19 -0.50 -14.10
N VAL A 170 1.87 -0.56 -14.31
CA VAL A 170 1.04 -1.75 -14.07
C VAL A 170 0.73 -2.50 -15.36
N SER A 171 0.67 -3.84 -15.27
CA SER A 171 0.23 -4.64 -16.41
C SER A 171 -1.29 -4.46 -16.64
N ILE A 172 -1.73 -4.59 -17.90
CA ILE A 172 -3.16 -4.58 -18.23
C ILE A 172 -3.92 -5.66 -17.44
N SER A 173 -3.30 -6.82 -17.21
CA SER A 173 -3.92 -7.90 -16.45
C SER A 173 -4.14 -7.53 -14.99
N HIS A 174 -3.15 -6.90 -14.34
CA HIS A 174 -3.29 -6.43 -12.96
C HIS A 174 -4.34 -5.31 -12.88
N LEU A 175 -4.36 -4.41 -13.86
CA LEU A 175 -5.34 -3.34 -13.91
C LEU A 175 -6.76 -3.88 -14.06
N CYS A 176 -7.00 -4.83 -14.97
CA CYS A 176 -8.28 -5.50 -15.13
C CYS A 176 -8.73 -6.18 -13.82
N SER A 177 -7.82 -6.93 -13.19
CA SER A 177 -8.05 -7.59 -11.90
C SER A 177 -8.41 -6.58 -10.81
N PHE A 178 -7.67 -5.47 -10.71
CA PHE A 178 -7.96 -4.38 -9.78
C PHE A 178 -9.30 -3.69 -10.10
N LEU A 179 -9.69 -3.53 -11.35
CA LEU A 179 -10.97 -2.88 -11.68
C LEU A 179 -12.16 -3.84 -11.55
N GLY A 180 -11.93 -5.14 -11.35
CA GLY A 180 -12.96 -6.16 -11.34
C GLY A 180 -13.64 -6.30 -12.71
N ILE A 181 -12.87 -6.25 -13.78
CA ILE A 181 -13.37 -6.33 -15.16
C ILE A 181 -12.50 -7.23 -16.03
N GLU A 182 -13.08 -7.77 -17.09
CA GLU A 182 -12.33 -8.47 -18.13
C GLU A 182 -11.59 -7.53 -19.08
N ARG A 183 -10.58 -8.05 -19.78
CA ARG A 183 -9.82 -7.27 -20.78
C ARG A 183 -10.71 -6.71 -21.89
N GLN A 184 -11.71 -7.46 -22.34
CA GLN A 184 -12.64 -7.01 -23.39
C GLN A 184 -13.42 -5.77 -22.93
N THR A 185 -13.90 -5.77 -21.69
CA THR A 185 -14.58 -4.62 -21.07
C THR A 185 -13.67 -3.40 -21.01
N LEU A 186 -12.42 -3.57 -20.59
CA LEU A 186 -11.43 -2.47 -20.57
C LEU A 186 -11.18 -1.90 -21.98
N THR A 187 -11.04 -2.77 -22.99
CA THR A 187 -10.88 -2.35 -24.39
C THR A 187 -12.07 -1.52 -24.86
N ARG A 188 -13.30 -1.97 -24.58
CA ARG A 188 -14.53 -1.26 -24.95
C ARG A 188 -14.61 0.13 -24.28
N ILE A 189 -14.26 0.21 -22.99
CA ILE A 189 -14.21 1.49 -22.25
C ILE A 189 -13.20 2.44 -22.92
N ARG A 190 -11.99 1.98 -23.20
CA ARG A 190 -10.95 2.80 -23.85
C ARG A 190 -11.36 3.28 -25.24
N GLN A 191 -11.99 2.40 -26.04
CA GLN A 191 -12.49 2.77 -27.36
C GLN A 191 -13.56 3.85 -27.27
N LYS A 192 -14.53 3.70 -26.36
CA LYS A 192 -15.58 4.70 -26.14
C LYS A 192 -15.00 6.07 -25.77
N LEU A 193 -14.03 6.10 -24.86
CA LEU A 193 -13.38 7.34 -24.42
C LEU A 193 -12.51 7.99 -25.50
N ALA A 194 -11.97 7.23 -26.45
CA ALA A 194 -11.19 7.76 -27.57
C ALA A 194 -12.05 8.41 -28.68
N HIS A 195 -13.37 8.15 -28.68
CA HIS A 195 -14.32 8.72 -29.64
C HIS A 195 -15.22 9.81 -29.02
N GLN A 196 -14.93 10.22 -27.79
CA GLN A 196 -15.54 11.37 -27.11
C GLN A 196 -14.59 12.57 -27.18
#